data_AF-H2CEW3-F1
#
_entry.id   AF-H2CEW3-F1
#
_cell.length_a   1.000
_cell.length_b   1.000
_cell.length_c   1.000
_cell.angle_alpha   90.00
_cell.angle_beta   90.00
_cell.angle_gamma   90.00
#
_symmetry.space_group_name_H-M   'P 1'
#
loop_
_entity.id
_entity.type
_entity.pdbx_description
1 polymer ?
#
loop_
_entity_poly.entity_id
_entity_poly.type
_entity_poly.pdbx_seq_one_letter_code
_entity_poly.pdbx_strand_id
1 'polypeptide(L)' 'MATLKQAEQIVNELSESDRRALLQKLIDRVDPVSPEIEKAWLDESRSRLEAMRDGTLELIDEEEAFSRAFKSLDGKS' A
#
# COMPACT_ATOMS: atom_id res chain seq x y z
N MET A 1 -19.12 23.26 4.26
CA MET A 1 -18.00 22.30 4.20
C MET A 1 -17.83 21.69 5.58
N ALA A 2 -17.64 20.38 5.68
CA ALA A 2 -17.22 19.77 6.94
C ALA A 2 -15.73 20.09 7.18
N THR A 3 -15.36 20.31 8.43
CA THR A 3 -13.96 20.46 8.84
C THR A 3 -13.27 19.09 8.93
N LEU A 4 -11.93 19.07 8.91
CA LEU A 4 -11.15 17.84 9.11
C LEU A 4 -11.54 17.13 10.41
N LYS A 5 -11.68 17.89 11.50
CA LYS A 5 -12.10 17.36 12.81
C LYS A 5 -13.47 16.69 12.77
N GLN A 6 -14.42 17.26 12.04
CA GLN A 6 -15.74 16.63 11.86
C GLN A 6 -15.66 15.36 11.00
N ALA A 7 -14.80 15.34 9.98
CA ALA A 7 -14.56 14.15 9.19
C ALA A 7 -13.93 13.02 10.03
N GLU A 8 -12.94 13.32 10.87
CA GLU A 8 -12.32 12.35 11.78
C GLU A 8 -13.35 11.72 12.73
N GLN A 9 -14.24 12.52 13.32
CA GLN A 9 -15.31 12.03 14.19
C GLN A 9 -16.23 11.05 13.45
N ILE A 10 -16.67 11.40 12.24
CA ILE A 10 -17.51 10.54 11.41
C ILE A 10 -16.79 9.23 11.08
N VAL A 11 -15.51 9.28 10.69
CA VAL A 11 -14.73 8.09 10.34
C VAL A 11 -14.56 7.15 11.54
N ASN A 12 -14.41 7.70 12.75
CA ASN A 12 -14.28 6.90 13.97
C ASN A 12 -15.58 6.19 14.36
N GLU A 13 -16.73 6.69 13.92
CA GLU A 13 -18.05 6.07 14.15
C GLU A 13 -18.39 4.99 13.12
N LEU A 14 -17.62 4.86 12.03
CA LEU A 14 -17.82 3.83 11.02
C LEU A 14 -17.46 2.44 11.54
N SER A 15 -18.15 1.44 10.98
CA SER A 15 -17.71 0.04 11.10
C SER A 15 -16.32 -0.14 10.49
N GLU A 16 -15.59 -1.19 10.89
CA GLU A 16 -14.27 -1.48 10.32
C GLU A 16 -14.33 -1.66 8.79
N SER A 17 -15.36 -2.36 8.29
CA SER A 17 -15.56 -2.57 6.86
C SER A 17 -15.80 -1.26 6.12
N ASP A 18 -16.64 -0.37 6.64
CA ASP A 18 -16.93 0.91 5.99
C ASP A 18 -15.72 1.84 6.03
N ARG A 19 -14.98 1.84 7.14
CA ARG A 19 -13.73 2.59 7.26
C ARG A 19 -12.69 2.13 6.23
N ARG A 20 -12.54 0.81 6.01
CA ARG A 20 -11.67 0.26 4.96
C ARG A 20 -12.12 0.67 3.57
N ALA A 21 -13.43 0.59 3.29
CA ALA A 21 -13.98 1.01 2.00
C ALA A 21 -13.80 2.51 1.73
N LEU A 22 -13.94 3.35 2.76
CA LEU A 22 -13.69 4.78 2.66
C LEU A 22 -12.21 5.09 2.44
N LEU A 23 -11.31 4.42 3.17
CA LEU A 23 -9.86 4.58 3.00
C LEU A 23 -9.44 4.34 1.54
N GLN A 24 -9.91 3.25 0.92
CA GLN A 24 -9.61 2.96 -0.49
C GLN A 24 -10.03 4.13 -1.40
N LYS A 25 -11.27 4.61 -1.25
CA LYS A 25 -11.79 5.74 -2.05
C LYS A 25 -11.00 7.03 -1.86
N LEU A 26 -10.47 7.25 -0.66
CA LEU A 26 -9.64 8.42 -0.37
C LEU A 26 -8.26 8.30 -1.02
N ILE A 27 -7.63 7.13 -0.94
CA ILE A 27 -6.34 6.85 -1.61
C ILE A 27 -6.48 7.07 -3.12
N ASP A 28 -7.49 6.47 -3.76
CA ASP A 28 -7.74 6.57 -5.20
C ASP A 28 -7.93 8.02 -5.69
N ARG A 29 -8.37 8.92 -4.79
CA ARG A 29 -8.59 10.34 -5.09
C ARG A 29 -7.37 11.21 -4.85
N VAL A 30 -6.55 10.87 -3.86
CA VAL A 30 -5.38 11.68 -3.47
C VAL A 30 -4.22 11.38 -4.40
N ASP A 31 -4.04 10.12 -4.80
CA ASP A 31 -2.96 9.70 -5.67
C ASP A 31 -3.52 8.73 -6.73
N PRO A 32 -4.14 9.25 -7.81
CA PRO A 32 -4.60 8.41 -8.89
C PRO A 32 -3.38 7.77 -9.56
N VAL A 33 -3.22 6.46 -9.34
CA VAL A 33 -2.13 5.71 -9.96
C VAL A 33 -2.29 5.81 -11.48
N SER A 34 -1.26 6.30 -12.16
CA SER A 34 -1.27 6.36 -13.62
C SER A 34 -1.39 4.93 -14.17
N PRO A 35 -2.23 4.68 -15.19
CA PRO A 35 -2.37 3.35 -15.78
C PRO A 35 -1.04 2.75 -16.24
N GLU A 36 -0.10 3.60 -16.66
CA GLU A 36 1.25 3.20 -17.04
C GLU A 36 2.07 2.70 -15.83
N ILE A 37 1.95 3.37 -14.68
CA ILE A 37 2.58 2.94 -13.42
C ILE A 37 1.96 1.63 -12.93
N GLU A 38 0.64 1.51 -12.97
CA GLU A 38 -0.06 0.27 -12.60
C GLU A 38 0.39 -0.89 -13.48
N LYS A 39 0.45 -0.69 -14.80
CA LYS A 39 0.95 -1.69 -15.75
C LYS A 39 2.40 -2.09 -15.43
N ALA A 40 3.29 -1.14 -15.17
CA ALA A 40 4.67 -1.43 -14.84
C ALA A 40 4.80 -2.28 -13.56
N TRP A 41 3.98 -2.01 -12.54
CA TRP A 41 3.92 -2.83 -11.32
C TRP A 41 3.39 -4.23 -11.57
N LEU A 42 2.37 -4.39 -12.43
CA LEU A 42 1.84 -5.70 -12.80
C LEU A 42 2.88 -6.53 -13.56
N ASP A 43 3.59 -5.91 -14.50
CA ASP A 43 4.64 -6.57 -15.28
C ASP A 43 5.81 -7.00 -14.37
N GLU A 44 6.25 -6.12 -13.46
CA GLU A 44 7.30 -6.45 -12.48
C GLU A 44 6.87 -7.56 -11.52
N SER A 45 5.63 -7.51 -11.03
CA SER A 45 5.10 -8.52 -10.11
C SER A 45 5.05 -9.91 -10.77
N ARG A 46 4.67 -9.96 -12.05
CA ARG A 46 4.68 -11.20 -12.84
C ARG A 46 6.11 -11.73 -13.03
N SER A 47 7.02 -10.85 -13.44
CA SER A 47 8.44 -11.17 -13.63
C SER A 47 9.06 -11.75 -12.36
N ARG A 48 8.83 -11.13 -11.18
CA ARG A 48 9.33 -11.63 -9.90
C ARG A 48 8.73 -12.97 -9.49
N LEU A 49 7.44 -13.18 -9.75
CA LEU A 49 6.79 -14.46 -9.46
C LEU A 49 7.37 -15.59 -10.31
N GLU A 50 7.66 -15.33 -11.58
CA GLU A 50 8.34 -16.30 -12.47
C GLU A 50 9.77 -16.58 -12.00
N ALA A 51 10.57 -15.54 -11.73
CA ALA A 51 11.92 -15.70 -11.22
C ALA A 51 11.99 -16.44 -9.88
N MET A 52 10.99 -16.24 -9.01
CA MET A 52 10.86 -17.00 -7.76
C MET A 52 10.57 -18.48 -8.03
N ARG A 53 9.67 -18.79 -8.97
CA ARG A 53 9.31 -20.17 -9.35
C ARG A 53 10.48 -20.90 -10.01
N ASP A 54 11.25 -20.18 -10.82
CA ASP A 54 12.42 -20.72 -11.52
C ASP A 54 13.67 -20.78 -10.62
N GLY A 55 13.59 -20.27 -9.38
CA GLY A 55 14.68 -20.27 -8.41
C GLY A 55 15.83 -19.31 -8.77
N THR A 56 15.58 -18.35 -9.67
CA THR A 56 16.57 -17.35 -10.10
C THR A 56 16.50 -16.06 -9.30
N LEU A 57 15.51 -15.93 -8.41
CA LEU A 57 15.35 -14.81 -7.50
C LEU A 57 15.89 -15.17 -6.10
N GLU A 58 16.74 -14.32 -5.54
CA GLU A 58 17.13 -14.41 -4.14
C GLU A 58 15.96 -13.93 -3.26
N LEU A 59 15.50 -14.81 -2.38
CA LEU A 59 14.46 -14.52 -1.40
C LEU A 59 15.11 -14.10 -0.09
N ILE A 60 14.48 -13.14 0.58
CA ILE A 60 14.82 -12.75 1.95
C ILE A 60 13.73 -13.28 2.88
N ASP A 61 14.10 -13.48 4.14
CA ASP A 61 13.14 -13.84 5.18
C ASP A 61 12.11 -12.73 5.41
N GLU A 62 10.89 -13.11 5.78
CA GLU A 62 9.79 -12.18 6.02
C GLU A 62 10.11 -11.18 7.14
N GLU A 63 10.67 -11.64 8.27
CA GLU A 63 11.01 -10.77 9.39
C GLU A 63 12.10 -9.77 8.99
N GLU A 64 13.06 -10.21 8.19
CA GLU A 64 14.09 -9.35 7.63
C GLU A 64 13.50 -8.31 6.66
N ALA A 65 12.59 -8.71 5.78
CA ALA A 65 11.92 -7.83 4.84
C ALA A 65 11.17 -6.70 5.55
N PHE A 66 10.35 -7.04 6.55
CA PHE A 66 9.62 -6.06 7.34
C PHE A 66 10.55 -5.17 8.17
N SER A 67 11.57 -5.73 8.82
CA SER A 67 12.54 -4.95 9.60
C SER A 67 13.24 -3.88 8.77
N ARG A 68 13.64 -4.23 7.53
CA ARG A 68 14.25 -3.27 6.58
C ARG A 68 13.25 -2.19 6.15
N ALA A 69 12.01 -2.57 5.86
CA ALA A 69 10.97 -1.63 5.45
C ALA A 69 10.65 -0.62 6.56
N PHE A 70 10.43 -1.07 7.79
CA PHE A 70 10.11 -0.18 8.92
C PHE A 70 11.27 0.77 9.26
N LYS A 71 12.52 0.29 9.28
CA LYS A 71 13.70 1.17 9.48
C LYS A 71 13.80 2.28 8.43
N SER A 72 13.39 2.01 7.19
CA SER A 72 13.42 3.00 6.12
C SER A 72 12.37 4.11 6.27
N LEU A 73 11.31 3.86 7.06
CA LEU A 73 10.26 4.82 7.38
C LEU A 73 10.64 5.71 8.58
N ASP A 74 11.32 5.13 9.58
CA ASP A 74 11.76 5.87 10.78
C ASP A 74 12.88 6.89 10.48
N GLY A 75 13.69 6.65 9.45
CA GLY A 75 14.79 7.53 9.05
C GLY A 75 14.40 8.80 8.28
N LYS A 76 13.10 9.08 8.10
CA LYS A 76 12.56 10.26 7.38
C LYS A 76 11.72 11.20 8.26
N SER A 77 11.91 11.16 9.58
CA SER A 77 11.33 12.15 10.52
C SER A 77 12.28 13.30 10.81
#